data_AF-A0A2M7AGE3-F1
#
_entry.id   AF-A0A2M7AGE3-F1
#
_cell.length_a   1.000
_cell.length_b   1.000
_cell.length_c   1.000
_cell.angle_alpha   90.00
_cell.angle_beta   90.00
_cell.angle_gamma   90.00
#
_symmetry.space_group_name_H-M   'P 1'
#
loop_
_entity.id
_entity.type
_entity.pdbx_description
1 polymer ?
#
loop_
_entity_poly.entity_id
_entity_poly.type
_entity_poly.pdbx_seq_one_letter_code
_entity_poly.pdbx_strand_id
1 'polypeptide(L)'
;MAALVEEVSRDSVSLILVNTDVVDSRTVLIQSGTFGEHEFTTARVEGAEGDCQQIDGRYIAVRLGPSAQARLDLGLKRHVHRPSYEFPPFG
;
A
#
# COMPACT_ATOMS: atom_id res chain seq x y z
N MET A 1 5.00 -12.61 -6.18
CA MET A 1 4.79 -11.42 -5.32
C MET A 1 5.32 -11.72 -3.95
N ALA A 2 6.10 -10.82 -3.39
CA ALA A 2 6.45 -10.82 -1.98
C ALA A 2 6.21 -9.42 -1.40
N ALA A 3 5.87 -9.37 -0.11
CA ALA A 3 5.71 -8.15 0.64
C ALA A 3 6.39 -8.31 2.01
N LEU A 4 7.13 -7.29 2.42
CA LEU A 4 7.76 -7.19 3.74
C LEU A 4 7.27 -5.92 4.41
N VAL A 5 6.78 -6.04 5.64
CA VAL A 5 6.53 -4.89 6.52
C VAL A 5 7.82 -4.60 7.26
N GLU A 6 8.36 -3.41 7.08
CA GLU A 6 9.62 -3.02 7.72
C GLU A 6 9.36 -2.30 9.04
N GLU A 7 8.40 -1.37 9.02
CA GLU A 7 8.07 -0.57 10.18
C GLU A 7 6.56 -0.30 10.21
N VAL A 8 6.03 -0.29 11.43
CA VAL A 8 4.67 0.16 11.71
C VAL A 8 4.76 1.19 12.84
N SER A 9 4.41 2.42 12.53
CA SER A 9 4.36 3.53 13.49
C SER A 9 2.89 3.91 13.75
N ARG A 10 2.64 4.94 14.57
CA ARG A 10 1.27 5.33 14.92
C ARG A 10 0.48 5.86 13.71
N ASP A 11 1.16 6.51 12.79
CA ASP A 11 0.60 7.28 11.67
C ASP A 11 1.21 6.90 10.32
N SER A 12 2.07 5.88 10.26
CA SER A 12 2.57 5.34 9.00
C SER A 12 2.84 3.83 9.02
N VAL A 13 3.00 3.27 7.83
CA VAL A 13 3.53 1.92 7.60
C VAL A 13 4.53 1.95 6.44
N SER A 14 5.66 1.27 6.63
CA SER A 14 6.70 1.15 5.61
C SER A 14 6.73 -0.29 5.07
N LEU A 15 6.71 -0.43 3.75
CA LEU A 15 6.58 -1.70 3.04
C LEU A 15 7.62 -1.83 1.94
N ILE A 16 8.19 -3.03 1.79
CA ILE A 16 8.88 -3.43 0.55
C ILE A 16 7.97 -4.38 -0.21
N LEU A 17 7.74 -4.07 -1.48
CA LEU A 17 7.05 -4.94 -2.42
C LEU A 17 8.01 -5.40 -3.49
N VAL A 18 7.96 -6.70 -3.83
CA VAL A 18 8.83 -7.29 -4.85
C VAL A 18 8.00 -8.09 -5.85
N ASN A 19 8.18 -7.76 -7.13
CA ASN A 19 7.77 -8.59 -8.23
C ASN A 19 8.82 -9.64 -8.56
N THR A 20 8.55 -10.87 -8.12
CA THR A 20 9.38 -12.05 -8.41
C THR A 20 9.13 -12.63 -9.80
N ASP A 21 8.11 -12.15 -10.52
CA ASP A 21 7.83 -12.55 -11.90
C ASP A 21 8.81 -11.82 -12.84
N VAL A 22 9.48 -12.58 -13.71
CA VAL A 22 10.50 -12.05 -14.63
C VAL A 22 9.93 -11.62 -15.98
N VAL A 23 8.66 -11.94 -16.24
CA VAL A 23 8.00 -11.67 -17.53
C VAL A 23 6.84 -10.69 -17.33
N ASP A 24 6.00 -10.95 -16.34
CA ASP A 24 4.72 -10.24 -16.20
C ASP A 24 4.75 -9.14 -15.15
N SER A 25 4.14 -8.00 -15.49
CA SER A 25 3.80 -6.98 -14.49
C SER A 25 2.68 -7.48 -13.58
N ARG A 26 2.69 -7.04 -12.33
CA ARG A 26 1.70 -7.46 -11.33
C ARG A 26 1.17 -6.26 -10.57
N THR A 27 -0.13 -6.29 -10.30
CA THR A 27 -0.78 -5.31 -9.43
C THR A 27 -1.11 -5.96 -8.11
N VAL A 28 -0.75 -5.31 -7.02
CA VAL A 28 -1.17 -5.69 -5.67
C VAL A 28 -2.06 -4.60 -5.09
N LEU A 29 -3.14 -5.03 -4.44
CA LEU A 29 -4.00 -4.14 -3.69
C LEU A 29 -3.65 -4.25 -2.21
N ILE A 30 -3.47 -3.10 -1.57
CA ILE A 30 -3.12 -3.01 -0.15
C ILE A 30 -4.30 -2.36 0.56
N GLN A 31 -4.79 -3.01 1.61
CA GLN A 31 -5.87 -2.52 2.46
C GLN A 31 -5.29 -1.95 3.77
N SER A 32 -5.83 -0.82 4.21
CA SER A 32 -5.48 -0.19 5.48
C SER A 32 -6.24 -0.86 6.64
N GLY A 33 -5.59 -1.84 7.27
CA GLY A 33 -6.15 -2.62 8.39
C GLY A 33 -6.84 -3.91 7.95
N THR A 34 -7.17 -4.77 8.91
CA THR A 34 -7.79 -6.08 8.64
C THR A 34 -9.23 -5.95 8.15
N PHE A 35 -9.93 -4.91 8.60
CA PHE A 35 -11.36 -4.64 8.35
C PHE A 35 -11.58 -3.31 7.62
N GLY A 36 -10.55 -2.78 6.96
CA GLY A 36 -10.58 -1.47 6.30
C GLY A 36 -10.86 -0.31 7.27
N GLU A 37 -10.52 -0.49 8.55
CA GLU A 37 -10.83 0.45 9.63
C GLU A 37 -9.89 1.66 9.66
N HIS A 38 -8.80 1.62 8.88
CA HIS A 38 -7.85 2.71 8.72
C HIS A 38 -8.02 3.37 7.35
N GLU A 39 -7.38 4.52 7.15
CA GLU A 39 -7.36 5.24 5.88
C GLU A 39 -5.93 5.61 5.54
N PHE A 40 -5.52 5.35 4.30
CA PHE A 40 -4.27 5.86 3.77
C PHE A 40 -4.42 7.35 3.48
N THR A 41 -3.45 8.14 3.92
CA THR A 41 -3.43 9.60 3.69
C THR A 41 -2.40 10.01 2.67
N THR A 42 -1.28 9.30 2.60
CA THR A 42 -0.18 9.64 1.71
C THR A 42 0.56 8.39 1.25
N ALA A 43 1.20 8.45 0.08
CA ALA A 43 2.15 7.44 -0.38
C ALA A 43 3.40 8.11 -0.94
N ARG A 44 4.55 7.61 -0.49
CA ARG A 44 5.86 7.96 -1.02
C ARG A 44 6.56 6.70 -1.48
N VAL A 45 7.12 6.74 -2.68
CA VAL A 45 8.05 5.72 -3.17
C VAL A 45 9.46 6.20 -2.88
N GLU A 46 10.28 5.38 -2.24
CA GLU A 46 11.69 5.72 -2.02
C GLU A 46 12.41 5.89 -3.37
N GLY A 47 13.18 6.97 -3.51
CA GLY A 47 13.96 7.25 -4.72
C GLY A 47 13.18 7.85 -5.90
N ALA A 48 11.86 8.07 -5.77
CA ALA A 48 11.11 8.82 -6.76
C ALA A 48 11.34 10.33 -6.59
N GLU A 49 11.77 11.01 -7.65
CA GLU A 49 11.82 12.47 -7.70
C GLU A 49 10.38 13.01 -7.86
N GLY A 50 9.75 13.31 -6.73
CA GLY A 50 8.38 13.82 -6.68
C GLY A 50 7.84 13.89 -5.25
N ASP A 51 6.84 14.75 -5.06
CA ASP A 51 6.20 14.93 -3.77
C ASP A 51 5.35 13.71 -3.37
N CYS A 52 5.16 13.59 -2.05
CA CYS A 52 4.31 12.59 -1.43
C CYS A 52 2.89 12.65 -2.02
N GLN A 53 2.43 11.57 -2.65
CA GLN A 53 1.11 11.53 -3.27
C GLN A 53 0.05 11.51 -2.16
N GLN A 54 -0.90 12.45 -2.20
CA GLN A 54 -2.06 12.42 -1.32
C GLN A 54 -2.98 11.27 -1.73
N ILE A 55 -3.44 10.52 -0.74
CA ILE A 55 -4.41 9.44 -0.87
C ILE A 55 -5.56 9.74 0.06
N ASP A 56 -6.77 9.44 -0.38
CA ASP A 56 -7.97 9.50 0.45
C ASP A 56 -8.76 8.21 0.24
N GLY A 57 -8.33 7.14 0.92
CA GLY A 57 -8.93 5.83 0.67
C GLY A 57 -8.44 4.71 1.58
N ARG A 58 -9.27 3.67 1.66
CA ARG A 58 -8.98 2.43 2.41
C ARG A 58 -8.05 1.47 1.66
N TYR A 59 -7.77 1.78 0.40
CA TYR A 59 -7.07 0.90 -0.52
C TYR A 59 -6.10 1.69 -1.40
N ILE A 60 -4.97 1.06 -1.71
CA ILE A 60 -4.09 1.52 -2.78
C ILE A 60 -3.73 0.36 -3.69
N ALA A 61 -3.68 0.62 -4.99
CA ALA A 61 -3.18 -0.33 -5.98
C ALA A 61 -1.75 0.04 -6.36
N VAL A 62 -0.84 -0.90 -6.24
CA VAL A 62 0.56 -0.73 -6.64
C VAL A 62 0.84 -1.69 -7.79
N ARG A 63 1.23 -1.12 -8.94
CA ARG A 63 1.64 -1.89 -10.11
C ARG A 63 3.16 -1.94 -10.19
N LEU A 64 3.72 -3.14 -10.17
CA LEU A 64 5.14 -3.39 -10.32
C LEU A 64 5.42 -4.01 -11.69
N GLY A 65 6.43 -3.50 -12.38
CA GLY A 65 6.97 -4.11 -13.59
C GLY A 65 7.62 -5.48 -13.30
N PRO A 66 8.00 -6.24 -14.35
CA PRO A 66 8.75 -7.48 -14.18
C PRO A 66 10.04 -7.24 -13.40
N SER A 67 10.35 -8.13 -12.46
CA SER A 67 11.54 -8.05 -11.60
C SER A 67 11.70 -6.74 -10.81
N ALA A 68 10.63 -5.95 -10.65
CA ALA A 68 10.68 -4.66 -9.98
C ALA A 68 10.51 -4.78 -8.46
N GLN A 69 11.15 -3.87 -7.73
CA GLN A 69 10.96 -3.67 -6.30
C GLN A 69 10.57 -2.22 -6.03
N ALA A 70 9.73 -2.00 -5.02
CA ALA A 70 9.44 -0.66 -4.51
C ALA A 70 9.42 -0.68 -2.97
N ARG A 71 10.08 0.32 -2.37
CA ARG A 71 9.86 0.67 -0.97
C ARG A 71 8.83 1.79 -0.89
N LEU A 72 7.83 1.62 -0.05
CA LEU A 72 6.71 2.51 0.11
C LEU A 72 6.61 2.97 1.56
N ASP A 73 6.50 4.27 1.77
CA ASP A 73 6.07 4.85 3.04
C ASP A 73 4.64 5.35 2.88
N LEU A 74 3.72 4.77 3.64
CA LEU A 74 2.30 5.07 3.59
C LEU A 74 1.86 5.78 4.86
N GLY A 75 1.27 6.96 4.72
CA GLY A 75 0.62 7.68 5.82
C GLY A 75 -0.74 7.07 6.16
N LEU A 76 -1.13 7.12 7.43
CA LEU A 76 -2.27 6.39 7.96
C LEU A 76 -3.06 7.23 8.99
N LYS A 77 -4.37 7.28 8.84
CA LYS A 77 -5.29 7.60 9.95
C LYS A 77 -5.92 6.32 10.47
N ARG A 78 -5.77 6.08 11.78
CA ARG A 78 -6.30 4.88 12.44
C ARG A 78 -7.75 5.09 12.90
N HIS A 79 -8.54 4.03 12.81
CA HIS A 79 -9.90 3.92 13.35
C HIS A 79 -10.88 5.01 12.88
N VAL A 80 -10.72 5.48 11.65
CA VAL A 80 -11.62 6.49 11.06
C VAL A 80 -12.87 5.86 10.44
N HIS A 81 -12.79 4.59 10.06
CA HIS A 81 -13.90 3.83 9.46
C HIS A 81 -14.45 2.80 10.44
N ARG A 82 -15.75 2.52 10.33
CA ARG A 82 -16.37 1.40 11.05
C ARG A 82 -15.82 0.09 10.48
N PRO A 83 -15.33 -0.86 11.30
CA PRO A 83 -14.86 -2.16 10.81
C PRO A 83 -15.91 -2.84 9.94
N SER A 84 -15.47 -3.35 8.80
CA SER A 84 -16.33 -4.01 7.81
C SER A 84 -15.68 -5.30 7.33
N TYR A 85 -16.52 -6.27 6.93
CA TYR A 85 -16.10 -7.48 6.21
C TYR A 85 -16.21 -7.31 4.69
N GLU A 86 -16.51 -6.10 4.22
CA GLU A 86 -16.50 -5.80 2.80
C GLU A 86 -15.10 -6.06 2.23
N PHE A 87 -15.08 -6.89 1.20
CA PHE A 87 -13.89 -7.03 0.38
C PHE A 87 -13.68 -5.75 -0.44
N PRO A 88 -12.42 -5.39 -0.74
CA PRO A 88 -12.13 -4.29 -1.64
C PRO A 88 -12.91 -4.38 -2.96
N PRO A 89 -13.21 -3.25 -3.61
CA PRO A 89 -13.96 -3.22 -4.87
C PRO A 89 -13.09 -3.70 -6.04
N PHE A 90 -12.81 -5.00 -6.08
CA PHE A 90 -12.32 -5.74 -7.24
C PHE A 90 -12.97 -7.12 -7.21
N GLY A 91 -14.20 -7.17 -7.73
CA GLY A 91 -14.90 -8.36 -8.21
C GLY A 91 -15.17 -8.22 -9.69
#